data_AF-A0A7C5P8F1-F1
#
_entry.id   AF-A0A7C5P8F1-F1
#
_cell.length_a   1.000
_cell.length_b   1.000
_cell.length_c   1.000
_cell.angle_alpha   90.00
_cell.angle_beta   90.00
_cell.angle_gamma   90.00
#
_symmetry.space_group_name_H-M   'P 1'
#
loop_
_entity.id
_entity.type
_entity.pdbx_description
1 polymer ?
#
loop_
_entity_poly.entity_id
_entity_poly.type
_entity_poly.pdbx_seq_one_letter_code
_entity_poly.pdbx_strand_id
1 'polypeptide(L)' 'MRIVHLTPGTGNFYCGSCLRDNTLVKALRARGHDVLMVPLYLPVVTDEPAASADTPIFLGGLNVYLEQKLP' A
#
# COMPACT_ATOMS: atom_id res chain seq x y z
N MET A 1 -13.79 -7.93 10.75
CA MET A 1 -14.10 -6.52 10.34
C MET A 1 -13.54 -6.28 8.95
N ARG A 2 -14.04 -5.27 8.22
CA ARG A 2 -13.48 -4.83 6.93
C ARG A 2 -12.59 -3.61 7.17
N ILE A 3 -11.32 -3.68 6.78
CA ILE A 3 -10.30 -2.68 7.07
C ILE A 3 -9.59 -2.32 5.76
N VAL A 4 -9.45 -1.02 5.50
CA VAL A 4 -8.56 -0.51 4.45
C VAL A 4 -7.33 0.08 5.13
N HIS A 5 -6.16 -0.47 4.81
CA HIS A 5 -4.86 0.02 5.28
C HIS A 5 -4.18 0.81 4.17
N LEU A 6 -4.09 2.12 4.33
CA LEU A 6 -3.42 2.99 3.37
C LEU A 6 -1.93 3.06 3.67
N THR A 7 -1.09 2.78 2.68
CA THR A 7 0.36 2.95 2.81
C THR A 7 0.90 3.84 1.69
N PRO A 8 1.79 4.80 1.97
CA PRO A 8 2.36 5.67 0.93
C PRO A 8 3.15 4.91 -0.15
N GLY A 9 3.85 3.83 0.25
CA GLY A 9 4.90 3.23 -0.55
C GLY A 9 6.20 4.06 -0.53
N THR A 10 7.26 3.49 -1.08
CA THR A 10 8.60 4.08 -1.01
C THR A 10 9.39 3.99 -2.33
N GLY A 11 8.84 3.31 -3.34
CA GLY A 11 9.52 3.13 -4.62
C GLY A 11 10.48 1.95 -4.57
N ASN A 12 11.75 2.17 -4.88
CA ASN A 12 12.72 1.10 -5.19
C ASN A 12 13.67 0.70 -4.04
N PHE A 13 13.32 0.97 -2.78
CA PHE A 13 14.18 0.62 -1.64
C PHE A 13 13.37 0.11 -0.44
N TYR A 14 14.02 -0.50 0.54
CA TYR A 14 13.33 -0.94 1.75
C TYR A 14 12.98 0.24 2.65
N CYS A 15 11.71 0.32 3.04
CA CYS A 15 11.21 1.32 3.98
C CYS A 15 10.66 0.62 5.22
N GLY A 16 11.19 0.96 6.39
CA GLY A 16 10.74 0.37 7.66
C GLY A 16 9.23 0.51 7.90
N SER A 17 8.62 1.61 7.46
CA SER A 17 7.16 1.78 7.51
C SER A 17 6.42 0.83 6.57
N CYS A 18 6.94 0.60 5.36
CA CYS A 18 6.35 -0.37 4.42
C CYS A 18 6.43 -1.80 4.97
N LEU A 19 7.56 -2.16 5.59
CA LEU A 19 7.74 -3.47 6.22
C LEU A 19 6.77 -3.66 7.39
N ARG A 20 6.71 -2.67 8.29
CA ARG A 20 5.77 -2.67 9.42
C ARG A 20 4.33 -2.83 8.96
N ASP A 21 3.93 -2.08 7.93
CA ASP A 21 2.58 -2.12 7.40
C ASP A 21 2.25 -3.48 6.76
N ASN A 22 3.20 -4.07 6.03
CA ASN A 22 3.07 -5.42 5.48
C ASN A 22 2.83 -6.47 6.58
N THR A 23 3.64 -6.43 7.65
CA THR A 23 3.50 -7.33 8.79
C THR A 23 2.18 -7.12 9.52
N LEU A 24 1.77 -5.86 9.72
CA LEU A 24 0.50 -5.52 10.37
C LEU A 24 -0.70 -6.09 9.60
N VAL A 25 -0.74 -5.89 8.28
CA VAL A 25 -1.83 -6.38 7.43
C VAL A 25 -1.90 -7.90 7.46
N LYS A 26 -0.77 -8.60 7.36
CA LYS A 26 -0.72 -10.06 7.51
C LYS A 26 -1.25 -10.51 8.87
N ALA A 27 -0.84 -9.84 9.95
CA ALA A 27 -1.28 -10.17 11.31
C ALA A 27 -2.77 -9.92 11.55
N LEU A 28 -3.35 -8.87 10.95
CA LEU A 28 -4.79 -8.61 11.01
C LEU A 28 -5.58 -9.66 10.23
N ARG A 29 -5.11 -10.05 9.04
CA ARG A 29 -5.72 -11.14 8.26
C ARG A 29 -5.68 -12.47 9.02
N ALA A 30 -4.55 -12.80 9.65
CA ALA A 30 -4.42 -14.00 10.48
C ALA A 30 -5.40 -14.03 11.67
N ARG A 31 -5.87 -12.87 12.14
CA ARG A 31 -6.93 -12.74 13.16
C ARG A 31 -8.36 -12.76 12.59
N GLY A 32 -8.54 -13.05 11.30
CA GLY A 32 -9.86 -13.15 10.68
C GLY A 32 -10.46 -11.82 10.22
N HIS A 33 -9.66 -10.76 10.10
CA HIS A 33 -10.11 -9.50 9.50
C HIS A 33 -9.98 -9.54 7.96
N ASP A 34 -10.97 -8.98 7.27
CA ASP A 34 -10.93 -8.70 5.83
C ASP A 34 -10.14 -7.40 5.64
N VAL A 35 -8.88 -7.49 5.22
CA VAL A 35 -7.99 -6.32 5.12
C VAL A 35 -7.48 -6.17 3.70
N LEU A 36 -7.75 -5.00 3.10
CA LEU A 36 -7.15 -4.55 1.87
C LEU A 36 -6.05 -3.53 2.19
N MET A 37 -4.83 -3.81 1.74
CA MET A 37 -3.72 -2.86 1.82
C MET A 37 -3.60 -2.15 0.48
N VAL A 38 -3.65 -0.82 0.50
CA VAL A 38 -3.67 0.03 -0.70
C VAL A 38 -2.40 0.88 -0.74
N PRO A 39 -1.49 0.62 -1.71
CA PRO A 39 -0.41 1.54 -2.02
C PRO A 39 -0.96 2.85 -2.59
N LEU A 40 -0.62 3.99 -2.00
CA LEU A 40 -1.12 5.29 -2.45
C LEU A 40 -0.24 5.88 -3.54
N TYR A 41 1.02 6.21 -3.27
CA TYR A 41 1.80 7.06 -4.17
C TYR A 41 2.86 6.30 -4.96
N LEU A 42 3.45 5.28 -4.34
CA LEU A 42 4.58 4.54 -4.87
C LEU A 42 4.41 3.04 -4.63
N PRO A 43 5.16 2.18 -5.36
CA PRO A 43 5.27 0.78 -5.02
C PRO A 43 5.78 0.57 -3.60
N VAL A 44 5.36 -0.54 -3.00
CA VAL A 44 5.85 -1.05 -1.72
C VAL A 44 6.90 -2.11 -2.02
N VAL A 45 8.10 -1.96 -1.46
CA VAL A 45 9.13 -2.99 -1.50
C VAL A 45 9.23 -3.62 -0.12
N THR A 46 9.06 -4.94 -0.07
CA THR A 46 9.07 -5.74 1.16
C THR A 46 10.15 -6.81 1.08
N ASP A 47 10.72 -7.14 2.23
CA ASP A 47 11.69 -8.23 2.40
C ASP A 47 11.01 -9.61 2.44
N GLU A 48 9.72 -9.62 2.74
CA GLU A 48 8.83 -10.77 2.69
C GLU A 48 7.85 -10.70 1.50
N PRO A 49 7.07 -11.77 1.22
CA PRO A 49 5.95 -11.67 0.28
C PRO A 49 5.03 -10.49 0.62
N ALA A 50 4.68 -9.71 -0.40
CA ALA A 50 3.86 -8.52 -0.24
C ALA A 50 2.40 -8.90 0.08
N ALA A 51 1.81 -8.22 1.07
CA ALA A 51 0.41 -8.38 1.43
C ALA A 51 -0.55 -7.84 0.36
N SER A 52 -0.05 -7.07 -0.60
CA SER A 52 -0.83 -6.41 -1.66
C SER A 52 -0.12 -6.46 -3.01
N ALA A 53 0.43 -7.62 -3.39
CA ALA A 53 1.16 -7.78 -4.65
C ALA A 53 0.34 -7.38 -5.89
N ASP A 54 -0.97 -7.66 -5.89
CA ASP A 54 -1.87 -7.40 -7.02
C ASP A 54 -2.65 -6.07 -6.90
N THR A 55 -2.37 -5.26 -5.87
CA THR A 55 -3.11 -4.01 -5.66
C THR A 55 -2.43 -2.86 -6.39
N PRO A 56 -3.14 -2.11 -7.26
CA PRO A 56 -2.55 -0.99 -7.99
C PRO A 56 -2.24 0.19 -7.06
N ILE A 57 -1.37 1.08 -7.54
CA ILE A 57 -1.12 2.39 -6.91
C ILE A 57 -2.35 3.27 -7.11
N PHE A 58 -2.93 3.78 -6.03
CA PHE A 58 -4.23 4.48 -6.08
C PHE A 58 -4.12 5.97 -6.40
N LEU A 59 -3.09 6.65 -5.90
CA LEU A 59 -2.80 8.08 -6.08
C LEU A 59 -1.45 8.27 -6.76
N GLY A 60 -1.30 7.73 -7.97
CA GLY A 60 -0.09 7.95 -8.77
C GLY A 60 0.16 9.45 -8.95
N GLY A 61 1.33 9.95 -8.53
CA GLY A 61 1.60 11.39 -8.45
C GLY A 61 1.41 12.16 -9.76
N LEU A 62 1.67 11.51 -10.91
CA LEU A 62 1.41 12.09 -12.23
C LEU A 62 -0.10 12.23 -12.50
N ASN A 63 -0.90 11.20 -12.24
CA ASN A 63 -2.34 11.23 -12.48
C ASN A 63 -3.00 12.30 -11.60
N VAL A 64 -2.70 12.27 -10.29
CA VAL A 64 -3.26 13.25 -9.33
C VAL A 64 -2.86 14.67 -9.70
N TYR A 65 -1.60 14.90 -10.10
CA TYR A 65 -1.16 16.22 -10.55
C TYR A 65 -1.92 16.69 -11.79
N LEU A 66 -2.08 15.82 -12.79
CA LEU A 66 -2.77 16.17 -14.03
C LEU A 66 -4.27 16.41 -13.81
N GLU A 67 -4.96 15.57 -13.02
CA GLU A 67 -6.37 15.75 -12.64
C GLU A 67 -6.61 17.05 -11.84
N GLN A 68 -5.63 17.48 -11.04
CA GLN A 68 -5.71 18.77 -10.35
C GLN A 68 -5.49 19.98 -11.27
N LYS A 69 -4.80 19.79 -12.40
CA LYS A 69 -4.41 20.89 -13.31
C LYS A 69 -5.28 20.99 -14.56
N LEU A 70 -5.90 19.89 -14.96
CA LEU A 70 -6.69 19.78 -16.19
C LEU A 70 -8.10 19.31 -15.81
N PRO A 71 -9.15 19.96 -16.34
CA PRO A 71 -10.56 19.61 -16.07
C PRO A 71 -10.98 18.27 -16.69
#